data_AF-A0A136KFX2-F1
#
_entry.id   AF-A0A136KFX2-F1
#
_cell.length_a   1.000
_cell.length_b   1.000
_cell.length_c   1.000
_cell.angle_alpha   90.00
_cell.angle_beta   90.00
_cell.angle_gamma   90.00
#
_symmetry.space_group_name_H-M   'P 1'
#
loop_
_entity.id
_entity.type
_entity.pdbx_description
1 polymer ?
#
loop_
_entity_poly.entity_id
_entity_poly.type
_entity_poly.pdbx_seq_one_letter_code
_entity_poly.pdbx_strand_id
1 'polypeptide(L)'
;MGNKVFGSFGPYDDNIISAFWSLNVYIHQRHLAFAFVIFALAWILISLPHSSSKKLVALVLIALLSWVNIAVLAMLFVAISITIFSQYLHKQSWKKSLITLLLGILLSFPSLLLIMFSSTTSTSEGIRFLPGFIYYGTTWHEFAIEDKFLRWIVYWFMNLGLLPIISFFGFLILKPSLRSNIKNKKEAVFYFLKSIFASNRLPFLVAWAIFIIANIFVFARDPATNHKFINLVIIIWSVYAAAFIVKLLKGKTMVFGVLLILILTAGGFFDLWPIVNANKHTWKDIPASDTAIWIKNNTAPESVFLNITSDFNPVMSTGRRLYFGPEYINWSLGYNTLRRLAEMQVIISGGLDQDEMCSFVQRNKIDYVIMTSAPDTYLERNIDYEYFRNTFDLLFSNEIGYYFIYDAKSPCSI
;
A
#
# COMPACT_ATOMS: atom_id res chain seq x y z
N MET A 1 2.87 -25.87 -17.82
CA MET A 1 3.72 -25.70 -16.62
C MET A 1 3.18 -24.51 -15.85
N GLY A 2 2.47 -24.76 -14.74
CA GLY A 2 1.97 -23.68 -13.89
C GLY A 2 3.12 -23.18 -13.03
N ASN A 3 3.49 -21.91 -13.15
CA ASN A 3 4.36 -21.25 -12.18
C ASN A 3 3.64 -21.29 -10.82
N LYS A 4 3.97 -22.27 -9.99
CA LYS A 4 3.47 -22.44 -8.62
C LYS A 4 4.25 -21.59 -7.61
N VAL A 5 5.31 -20.92 -8.05
CA VAL A 5 6.19 -20.11 -7.21
C VAL A 5 6.07 -18.66 -7.65
N PHE A 6 5.77 -17.78 -6.71
CA PHE A 6 5.77 -16.34 -6.94
C PHE A 6 7.22 -15.91 -7.22
N GLY A 7 7.46 -15.22 -8.33
CA GLY A 7 8.83 -14.98 -8.81
C GLY A 7 9.69 -14.17 -7.83
N SER A 8 9.08 -13.27 -7.06
CA SER A 8 9.72 -12.53 -5.96
C SER A 8 8.68 -11.71 -5.18
N PHE A 9 8.69 -11.78 -3.86
CA PHE A 9 7.77 -11.11 -2.93
C PHE A 9 8.51 -10.32 -1.84
N GLY A 10 9.66 -9.74 -2.20
CA GLY A 10 10.49 -9.01 -1.25
C GLY A 10 9.72 -7.84 -0.64
N PRO A 11 9.89 -7.53 0.66
CA PRO A 11 10.86 -8.10 1.58
C PRO A 11 10.34 -9.31 2.40
N TYR A 12 9.22 -9.92 2.00
CA TYR A 12 8.60 -11.00 2.78
C TYR A 12 9.08 -12.40 2.38
N ASP A 13 9.74 -12.51 1.24
CA ASP A 13 10.59 -13.65 0.92
C ASP A 13 12.05 -13.21 0.95
N ASP A 14 12.98 -14.16 1.07
CA ASP A 14 14.42 -13.92 1.08
C ASP A 14 14.96 -13.44 -0.30
N ASN A 15 14.12 -12.82 -1.14
CA ASN A 15 14.49 -12.28 -2.44
C ASN A 15 14.68 -10.75 -2.42
N ILE A 16 15.52 -10.25 -3.33
CA ILE A 16 15.85 -8.82 -3.44
C ILE A 16 14.80 -7.98 -4.20
N ILE A 17 14.04 -8.60 -5.10
CA ILE A 17 13.06 -7.90 -5.94
C ILE A 17 11.75 -7.75 -5.15
N SER A 18 11.30 -6.52 -4.94
CA SER A 18 10.09 -6.28 -4.18
C SER A 18 8.85 -6.29 -5.07
N ALA A 19 7.77 -6.91 -4.57
CA ALA A 19 6.52 -7.06 -5.30
C ALA A 19 5.71 -5.75 -5.43
N PHE A 20 6.12 -4.69 -4.74
CA PHE A 20 5.33 -3.46 -4.62
C PHE A 20 5.61 -2.39 -5.69
N TRP A 21 6.31 -2.75 -6.77
CA TRP A 21 6.54 -1.87 -7.93
C TRP A 21 5.73 -2.27 -9.16
N SER A 22 5.03 -3.39 -9.09
CA SER A 22 4.24 -3.93 -10.20
C SER A 22 2.82 -3.33 -10.25
N LEU A 23 2.15 -3.54 -11.38
CA LEU A 23 0.75 -3.12 -11.58
C LEU A 23 -0.21 -3.76 -10.56
N ASN A 24 0.20 -4.83 -9.90
CA ASN A 24 -0.55 -5.52 -8.85
C ASN A 24 -1.03 -4.56 -7.75
N VAL A 25 -0.18 -3.60 -7.36
CA VAL A 25 -0.48 -2.60 -6.33
C VAL A 25 -1.73 -1.81 -6.68
N TYR A 26 -1.86 -1.37 -7.93
CA TYR A 26 -2.99 -0.56 -8.37
C TYR A 26 -4.28 -1.37 -8.53
N ILE A 27 -4.17 -2.66 -8.85
CA ILE A 27 -5.31 -3.57 -9.00
C ILE A 27 -5.93 -3.88 -7.63
N HIS A 28 -5.09 -4.15 -6.63
CA HIS A 28 -5.53 -4.46 -5.27
C HIS A 28 -5.87 -3.22 -4.44
N GLN A 29 -5.18 -2.09 -4.65
CA GLN A 29 -5.45 -0.82 -3.98
C GLN A 29 -6.03 0.22 -4.96
N ARG A 30 -7.23 -0.03 -5.49
CA ARG A 30 -7.87 0.86 -6.47
C ARG A 30 -7.99 2.32 -6.01
N HIS A 31 -8.15 2.53 -4.69
CA HIS A 31 -8.20 3.85 -4.08
C HIS A 31 -6.86 4.60 -4.14
N LEU A 32 -5.72 3.91 -4.32
CA LEU A 32 -4.40 4.53 -4.44
C LEU A 32 -4.26 5.30 -5.75
N ALA A 33 -4.66 4.70 -6.88
CA ALA A 33 -4.64 5.37 -8.18
C ALA A 33 -5.50 6.64 -8.17
N PHE A 34 -6.72 6.53 -7.61
CA PHE A 34 -7.62 7.66 -7.43
C PHE A 34 -7.01 8.74 -6.53
N ALA A 35 -6.35 8.36 -5.43
CA ALA A 35 -5.64 9.28 -4.54
C ALA A 35 -4.50 10.01 -5.25
N PHE A 36 -3.72 9.35 -6.12
CA PHE A 36 -2.67 10.00 -6.93
C PHE A 36 -3.22 11.03 -7.91
N VAL A 37 -4.39 10.77 -8.50
CA VAL A 37 -5.08 11.76 -9.34
C VAL A 37 -5.48 12.98 -8.52
N ILE A 38 -6.09 12.78 -7.35
CA ILE A 38 -6.45 13.87 -6.44
C ILE A 38 -5.21 14.67 -6.01
N PHE A 39 -4.11 13.98 -5.65
CA PHE A 39 -2.82 14.58 -5.34
C PHE A 39 -2.35 15.48 -6.47
N ALA A 40 -2.31 14.97 -7.71
CA ALA A 40 -1.82 15.73 -8.85
C ALA A 40 -2.69 16.98 -9.11
N LEU A 41 -4.02 16.82 -9.08
CA LEU A 41 -4.94 17.93 -9.29
C LEU A 41 -4.83 19.00 -8.20
N ALA A 42 -4.87 18.60 -6.92
CA ALA A 42 -4.75 19.53 -5.80
C ALA A 42 -3.42 20.29 -5.85
N TRP A 43 -2.34 19.58 -6.13
CA TRP A 43 -1.01 20.18 -6.20
C TRP A 43 -0.84 21.14 -7.39
N ILE A 44 -1.34 20.78 -8.58
CA ILE A 44 -1.36 21.68 -9.75
C ILE A 44 -2.14 22.95 -9.42
N LEU A 45 -3.33 22.83 -8.83
CA LEU A 45 -4.18 23.98 -8.50
C LEU A 45 -3.50 24.93 -7.50
N ILE A 46 -2.77 24.41 -6.51
CA ILE A 46 -2.00 25.21 -5.54
C ILE A 46 -0.77 25.87 -6.17
N SER A 47 -0.16 25.18 -7.14
CA SER A 47 1.01 25.69 -7.87
C SER A 47 0.66 26.90 -8.75
N LEU A 48 -0.62 27.11 -9.08
CA LEU A 48 -1.08 28.25 -9.88
C LEU A 48 -1.14 29.56 -9.06
N PRO A 49 -0.40 30.61 -9.46
CA PRO A 49 -0.16 31.77 -8.59
C PRO A 49 -1.39 32.66 -8.35
N HIS A 50 -2.26 32.85 -9.34
CA HIS A 50 -3.23 33.97 -9.34
C HIS A 50 -4.70 33.61 -9.15
N SER A 51 -5.06 32.41 -8.68
CA SER A 51 -6.47 32.01 -8.58
C SER A 51 -6.86 31.54 -7.18
N SER A 52 -7.67 32.35 -6.48
CA SER A 52 -8.24 31.98 -5.17
C SER A 52 -9.29 30.87 -5.30
N SER A 53 -10.09 30.88 -6.37
CA SER A 53 -11.08 29.81 -6.65
C SER A 53 -10.41 28.45 -6.85
N LYS A 54 -9.29 28.39 -7.57
CA LYS A 54 -8.51 27.14 -7.72
C LYS A 54 -7.95 26.64 -6.38
N LYS A 55 -7.51 27.54 -5.50
CA LYS A 55 -7.06 27.18 -4.14
C LYS A 55 -8.20 26.66 -3.26
N LEU A 56 -9.41 27.20 -3.42
CA LEU A 56 -10.60 26.66 -2.75
C LEU A 56 -10.93 25.24 -3.24
N VAL A 57 -10.91 25.01 -4.55
CA VAL A 57 -11.07 23.66 -5.11
C VAL A 57 -9.99 22.71 -4.58
N ALA A 58 -8.73 23.18 -4.49
CA ALA A 58 -7.66 22.39 -3.90
C ALA A 58 -7.92 22.02 -2.43
N LEU A 59 -8.54 22.91 -1.63
CA LEU A 59 -8.93 22.59 -0.25
C LEU A 59 -9.99 21.48 -0.20
N VAL A 60 -10.97 21.50 -1.10
CA VAL A 60 -11.97 20.43 -1.21
C VAL A 60 -11.29 19.09 -1.56
N LEU A 61 -10.34 19.13 -2.49
CA LEU A 61 -9.56 17.94 -2.86
C LEU A 61 -8.68 17.44 -1.71
N ILE A 62 -8.06 18.32 -0.92
CA ILE A 62 -7.30 17.95 0.29
C ILE A 62 -8.23 17.29 1.31
N ALA A 63 -9.39 17.88 1.57
CA ALA A 63 -10.38 17.31 2.49
C ALA A 63 -10.82 15.92 2.01
N LEU A 64 -11.17 15.76 0.74
CA LEU A 64 -11.51 14.44 0.17
C LEU A 64 -10.35 13.45 0.32
N LEU A 65 -9.12 13.86 0.00
CA LEU A 65 -7.93 13.01 0.09
C LEU A 65 -7.69 12.51 1.52
N SER A 66 -8.02 13.32 2.53
CA SER A 66 -7.86 12.94 3.95
C SER A 66 -8.71 11.74 4.36
N TRP A 67 -9.86 11.53 3.69
CA TRP A 67 -10.72 10.36 3.88
C TRP A 67 -10.39 9.20 2.95
N VAL A 68 -9.69 9.45 1.84
CA VAL A 68 -9.35 8.43 0.84
C VAL A 68 -8.01 7.77 1.15
N ASN A 69 -6.96 8.55 1.40
CA ASN A 69 -5.61 8.01 1.60
C ASN A 69 -4.66 8.99 2.31
N ILE A 70 -4.33 8.69 3.56
CA ILE A 70 -3.48 9.55 4.41
C ILE A 70 -2.01 9.56 4.00
N ALA A 71 -1.49 8.44 3.48
CA ALA A 71 -0.11 8.41 2.98
C ALA A 71 0.05 9.38 1.81
N VAL A 72 -0.94 9.42 0.90
CA VAL A 72 -0.95 10.34 -0.23
C VAL A 72 -1.20 11.79 0.22
N LEU A 73 -2.03 12.01 1.25
CA LEU A 73 -2.17 13.32 1.88
C LEU A 73 -0.83 13.84 2.45
N ALA A 74 -0.07 12.99 3.15
CA ALA A 74 1.24 13.37 3.68
C ALA A 74 2.21 13.78 2.57
N MET A 75 2.25 13.01 1.47
CA MET A 75 3.01 13.38 0.27
C MET A 75 2.57 14.70 -0.32
N LEU A 76 1.26 14.99 -0.33
CA LEU A 76 0.71 16.26 -0.82
C LEU A 76 1.22 17.44 0.03
N PHE A 77 1.26 17.30 1.35
CA PHE A 77 1.81 18.35 2.22
C PHE A 77 3.31 18.59 2.01
N VAL A 78 4.09 17.54 1.75
CA VAL A 78 5.50 17.68 1.33
C VAL A 78 5.60 18.46 0.01
N ALA A 79 4.80 18.07 -0.99
CA ALA A 79 4.78 18.72 -2.30
C ALA A 79 4.38 20.20 -2.21
N ILE A 80 3.36 20.53 -1.43
CA ILE A 80 2.91 21.91 -1.18
C ILE A 80 3.99 22.70 -0.45
N SER A 81 4.66 22.13 0.55
CA SER A 81 5.72 22.80 1.32
C SER A 81 6.89 23.21 0.41
N ILE A 82 7.34 22.31 -0.46
CA ILE A 82 8.38 22.59 -1.46
C ILE A 82 7.91 23.63 -2.48
N THR A 83 6.62 23.61 -2.83
CA THR A 83 6.00 24.60 -3.72
C THR A 83 5.95 25.99 -3.09
N ILE A 84 5.61 26.09 -1.80
CA ILE A 84 5.64 27.35 -1.05
C ILE A 84 7.06 27.91 -1.04
N PHE A 85 8.07 27.07 -0.80
CA PHE A 85 9.48 27.48 -0.86
C PHE A 85 9.88 28.00 -2.24
N SER A 86 9.52 27.29 -3.32
CA SER A 86 9.74 27.75 -4.69
C SER A 86 9.05 29.09 -4.96
N GLN A 87 7.76 29.22 -4.60
CA GLN A 87 7.01 30.46 -4.78
C GLN A 87 7.60 31.62 -3.97
N TYR A 88 8.14 31.35 -2.78
CA TYR A 88 8.85 32.34 -1.96
C TYR A 88 10.12 32.83 -2.67
N LEU A 89 10.98 31.91 -3.15
CA LEU A 89 12.19 32.25 -3.91
C LEU A 89 11.87 33.11 -5.13
N HIS A 90 10.80 32.79 -5.86
CA HIS A 90 10.37 33.50 -7.06
C HIS A 90 9.51 34.74 -6.80
N LYS A 91 9.29 35.13 -5.54
CA LYS A 91 8.42 36.26 -5.13
C LYS A 91 7.01 36.17 -5.72
N GLN A 92 6.46 34.95 -5.80
CA GLN A 92 5.10 34.66 -6.25
C GLN A 92 4.14 34.58 -5.05
N SER A 93 2.93 34.03 -5.26
CA SER A 93 1.82 34.00 -4.29
C SER A 93 2.01 33.04 -3.10
N TRP A 94 3.21 32.92 -2.52
CA TRP A 94 3.53 31.93 -1.49
C TRP A 94 2.63 32.04 -0.25
N LYS A 95 2.25 33.26 0.16
CA LYS A 95 1.34 33.50 1.31
C LYS A 95 -0.01 32.81 1.12
N LYS A 96 -0.57 32.86 -0.10
CA LYS A 96 -1.86 32.23 -0.39
C LYS A 96 -1.76 30.71 -0.30
N SER A 97 -0.67 30.13 -0.81
CA SER A 97 -0.43 28.69 -0.76
C SER A 97 -0.15 28.20 0.66
N LEU A 98 0.52 29.02 1.49
CA LEU A 98 0.71 28.77 2.92
C LEU A 98 -0.61 28.74 3.67
N ILE A 99 -1.51 29.71 3.43
CA ILE A 99 -2.85 29.72 4.01
C ILE A 99 -3.62 28.46 3.58
N THR A 100 -3.54 28.08 2.30
CA THR A 100 -4.17 26.83 1.81
C THR A 100 -3.61 25.59 2.50
N LEU A 101 -2.29 25.52 2.75
CA LEU A 101 -1.69 24.42 3.50
C LEU A 101 -2.24 24.36 4.94
N LEU A 102 -2.24 25.48 5.65
CA LEU A 102 -2.72 25.55 7.03
C LEU A 102 -4.20 25.17 7.16
N LEU A 103 -5.05 25.69 6.26
CA LEU A 103 -6.46 25.31 6.20
C LEU A 103 -6.64 23.85 5.80
N GLY A 104 -5.83 23.33 4.89
CA GLY A 104 -5.85 21.93 4.49
C GLY A 104 -5.51 20.98 5.64
N ILE A 105 -4.51 21.32 6.45
CA ILE A 105 -4.16 20.58 7.68
C ILE A 105 -5.34 20.61 8.67
N LEU A 106 -5.93 21.79 8.90
CA LEU A 106 -7.08 21.94 9.78
C LEU A 106 -8.29 21.10 9.32
N LEU A 107 -8.60 21.13 8.02
CA LEU A 107 -9.70 20.34 7.43
C LEU A 107 -9.43 18.83 7.48
N SER A 108 -8.18 18.40 7.49
CA SER A 108 -7.81 16.99 7.58
C SER A 108 -7.88 16.46 9.02
N PHE A 109 -7.93 17.34 10.02
CA PHE A 109 -7.85 16.98 11.43
C PHE A 109 -8.91 15.97 11.90
N PRO A 110 -10.21 16.08 11.52
CA PRO A 110 -11.22 15.10 11.92
C PRO A 110 -10.90 13.67 11.45
N SER A 111 -10.42 13.51 10.22
CA SER A 111 -10.04 12.20 9.67
C SER A 111 -8.84 11.59 10.42
N LEU A 112 -7.85 12.44 10.76
CA LEU A 112 -6.65 12.02 11.50
C LEU A 112 -7.00 11.61 12.93
N LEU A 113 -7.89 12.36 13.60
CA LEU A 113 -8.38 12.02 14.94
C LEU A 113 -9.09 10.66 14.95
N LEU A 114 -9.98 10.39 13.99
CA LEU A 114 -10.73 9.13 13.95
C LEU A 114 -9.81 7.92 13.91
N ILE A 115 -8.72 8.01 13.14
CA ILE A 115 -7.72 6.93 13.04
C ILE A 115 -6.89 6.83 14.32
N MET A 116 -6.48 7.95 14.91
CA MET A 116 -5.80 7.94 16.20
C MET A 116 -6.65 7.27 17.29
N PHE A 117 -7.94 7.60 17.38
CA PHE A 117 -8.84 6.99 18.36
C PHE A 117 -9.07 5.49 18.09
N SER A 118 -9.25 5.10 16.83
CA SER A 118 -9.42 3.69 16.45
C SER A 118 -8.16 2.86 16.75
N SER A 119 -6.99 3.49 16.62
CA SER A 119 -5.69 2.85 16.83
C SER A 119 -5.34 2.59 18.29
N THR A 120 -6.01 3.21 19.26
CA THR A 120 -5.73 2.99 20.71
C THR A 120 -5.99 1.55 21.19
N THR A 121 -6.69 0.73 20.40
CA THR A 121 -6.93 -0.69 20.70
C THR A 121 -5.91 -1.65 20.06
N SER A 122 -5.01 -1.13 19.22
CA SER A 122 -3.97 -1.87 18.51
C SER A 122 -2.61 -1.25 18.81
N THR A 123 -1.59 -2.06 19.03
CA THR A 123 -0.18 -1.63 19.20
C THR A 123 0.41 -1.05 17.90
N SER A 124 -0.30 -0.16 17.21
CA SER A 124 0.21 0.53 16.04
C SER A 124 1.25 1.54 16.49
N GLU A 125 2.50 1.11 16.51
CA GLU A 125 3.64 2.02 16.56
C GLU A 125 3.45 3.04 15.43
N GLY A 126 3.47 4.33 15.78
CA GLY A 126 3.23 5.44 14.85
C GLY A 126 4.36 5.61 13.83
N ILE A 127 4.72 6.86 13.54
CA ILE A 127 5.85 7.14 12.63
C ILE A 127 7.14 6.67 13.30
N ARG A 128 7.86 5.73 12.67
CA ARG A 128 9.16 5.25 13.17
C ARG A 128 10.30 5.80 12.32
N PHE A 129 11.38 6.21 12.97
CA PHE A 129 12.61 6.58 12.29
C PHE A 129 13.45 5.32 12.07
N LEU A 130 13.60 4.91 10.81
CA LEU A 130 14.34 3.70 10.45
C LEU A 130 15.00 3.87 9.07
N PRO A 131 16.17 4.52 9.01
CA PRO A 131 16.88 4.72 7.75
C PRO A 131 17.22 3.41 7.05
N GLY A 132 16.84 3.29 5.78
CA GLY A 132 17.05 2.11 4.94
C GLY A 132 15.95 1.04 5.06
N PHE A 133 14.81 1.34 5.69
CA PHE A 133 13.88 0.32 6.17
C PHE A 133 13.38 -0.73 5.17
N ILE A 134 13.25 -0.41 3.88
CA ILE A 134 12.61 -1.33 2.92
C ILE A 134 13.48 -2.58 2.66
N TYR A 135 14.75 -2.61 3.10
CA TYR A 135 15.58 -3.84 3.10
C TYR A 135 15.79 -4.47 4.48
N TYR A 136 15.33 -3.85 5.58
CA TYR A 136 15.49 -4.40 6.92
C TYR A 136 14.45 -5.50 7.12
N GLY A 137 14.90 -6.75 7.02
CA GLY A 137 14.05 -7.93 7.14
C GLY A 137 14.45 -9.05 6.19
N THR A 138 15.30 -8.75 5.21
CA THR A 138 15.68 -9.71 4.18
C THR A 138 17.14 -10.12 4.31
N THR A 139 17.36 -11.40 4.57
CA THR A 139 18.58 -12.11 4.21
C THR A 139 18.50 -12.46 2.73
N TRP A 140 18.72 -11.48 1.85
CA TRP A 140 18.79 -11.77 0.41
C TRP A 140 19.88 -12.78 0.17
N HIS A 141 19.52 -13.91 -0.43
CA HIS A 141 20.48 -14.95 -0.77
C HIS A 141 21.24 -14.64 -2.07
N GLU A 142 20.78 -13.67 -2.85
CA GLU A 142 21.33 -13.34 -4.16
C GLU A 142 22.66 -12.58 -4.08
N PHE A 143 22.89 -11.79 -3.01
CA PHE A 143 24.09 -10.98 -2.85
C PHE A 143 24.60 -10.94 -1.40
N ALA A 144 25.84 -11.38 -1.18
CA ALA A 144 26.54 -11.23 0.09
C ALA A 144 27.21 -9.84 0.17
N ILE A 145 26.50 -8.87 0.76
CA ILE A 145 27.01 -7.51 0.97
C ILE A 145 26.84 -7.14 2.44
N GLU A 146 27.94 -6.89 3.14
CA GLU A 146 27.90 -6.55 4.57
C GLU A 146 27.61 -5.06 4.80
N ASP A 147 28.11 -4.18 3.94
CA ASP A 147 27.94 -2.73 4.07
C ASP A 147 26.48 -2.31 3.84
N LYS A 148 25.88 -1.70 4.87
CA LYS A 148 24.47 -1.30 4.87
C LYS A 148 24.12 -0.28 3.79
N PHE A 149 25.04 0.64 3.48
CA PHE A 149 24.81 1.66 2.47
C PHE A 149 24.90 1.08 1.06
N LEU A 150 25.86 0.19 0.82
CA LEU A 150 25.99 -0.52 -0.44
C LEU A 150 24.80 -1.46 -0.67
N ARG A 151 24.33 -2.16 0.37
CA ARG A 151 23.08 -2.94 0.31
C ARG A 151 21.89 -2.09 -0.13
N TRP A 152 21.76 -0.88 0.42
CA TRP A 152 20.71 0.06 0.05
C TRP A 152 20.83 0.50 -1.43
N ILE A 153 22.04 0.77 -1.92
CA ILE A 153 22.27 1.10 -3.33
C ILE A 153 21.87 -0.07 -4.23
N VAL A 154 22.33 -1.28 -3.91
CA VAL A 154 22.03 -2.48 -4.70
C VAL A 154 20.54 -2.75 -4.72
N TYR A 155 19.86 -2.64 -3.58
CA TYR A 155 18.41 -2.78 -3.50
C TYR A 155 17.69 -1.85 -4.49
N TRP A 156 17.98 -0.55 -4.44
CA TRP A 156 17.30 0.41 -5.31
C TRP A 156 17.70 0.27 -6.77
N PHE A 157 18.94 -0.13 -7.04
CA PHE A 157 19.37 -0.43 -8.40
C PHE A 157 18.62 -1.64 -8.96
N MET A 158 18.44 -2.71 -8.17
CA MET A 158 17.70 -3.90 -8.61
C MET A 158 16.21 -3.64 -8.79
N ASN A 159 15.62 -2.76 -7.96
CA ASN A 159 14.19 -2.48 -7.99
C ASN A 159 13.79 -1.35 -8.95
N LEU A 160 14.64 -0.33 -9.16
CA LEU A 160 14.33 0.83 -10.02
C LEU A 160 15.19 0.91 -11.28
N GLY A 161 16.23 0.07 -11.39
CA GLY A 161 17.15 0.05 -12.51
C GLY A 161 17.80 1.40 -12.76
N LEU A 162 17.84 1.79 -14.03
CA LEU A 162 18.44 3.05 -14.48
C LEU A 162 17.50 4.27 -14.35
N LEU A 163 16.25 4.08 -13.92
CA LEU A 163 15.26 5.16 -13.86
C LEU A 163 15.72 6.38 -13.05
N PRO A 164 16.29 6.25 -11.83
CA PRO A 164 16.75 7.40 -11.05
C PRO A 164 17.85 8.19 -11.77
N ILE A 165 18.77 7.50 -12.45
CA ILE A 165 19.89 8.10 -13.18
C ILE A 165 19.37 8.84 -14.43
N ILE A 166 18.51 8.19 -15.21
CA ILE A 166 17.98 8.75 -16.47
C ILE A 166 17.05 9.93 -16.17
N SER A 167 16.24 9.85 -15.12
CA SER A 167 15.40 10.98 -14.68
C SER A 167 16.23 12.17 -14.19
N PHE A 168 17.36 11.94 -13.53
CA PHE A 168 18.30 13.01 -13.17
C PHE A 168 18.87 13.72 -14.40
N PHE A 169 19.28 12.99 -15.45
CA PHE A 169 19.66 13.62 -16.71
C PHE A 169 18.50 14.40 -17.35
N GLY A 170 17.27 13.90 -17.23
CA GLY A 170 16.03 14.61 -17.59
C GLY A 170 15.89 15.96 -16.90
N PHE A 171 16.10 15.99 -15.58
CA PHE A 171 16.11 17.22 -14.80
C PHE A 171 17.18 18.20 -15.27
N LEU A 172 18.40 17.73 -15.54
CA LEU A 172 19.51 18.58 -16.00
C LEU A 172 19.23 19.23 -17.37
N ILE A 173 18.65 18.48 -18.32
CA ILE A 173 18.44 18.99 -19.69
C ILE A 173 17.27 19.97 -19.80
N LEU A 174 16.30 19.91 -18.89
CA LEU A 174 15.14 20.81 -18.91
C LEU A 174 15.62 22.21 -18.56
N LYS A 175 15.59 23.14 -19.51
CA LYS A 175 15.95 24.53 -19.25
C LYS A 175 15.00 25.12 -18.21
N PRO A 176 15.50 25.83 -17.18
CA PRO A 176 14.63 26.46 -16.19
C PRO A 176 13.75 27.51 -16.88
N SER A 177 12.48 27.59 -16.48
CA SER A 177 11.53 28.62 -16.98
C SER A 177 11.83 30.01 -16.38
N LEU A 178 13.03 30.52 -16.59
CA LEU A 178 13.53 31.78 -16.04
C LEU A 178 14.36 32.53 -17.09
N ARG A 179 14.27 33.86 -17.09
CA ARG A 179 15.13 34.74 -17.87
C ARG A 179 16.30 35.18 -16.98
N SER A 180 17.55 34.99 -17.44
CA SER A 180 18.72 35.43 -16.67
C SER A 180 19.00 36.91 -16.89
N ASN A 181 19.40 37.60 -15.82
CA ASN A 181 19.99 38.93 -15.86
C ASN A 181 20.98 39.01 -14.70
N ILE A 182 22.13 38.36 -14.86
CA ILE A 182 23.15 38.18 -13.82
C ILE A 182 24.20 39.28 -13.96
N LYS A 183 24.33 40.14 -12.96
CA LYS A 183 25.34 41.22 -12.97
C LYS A 183 26.49 40.98 -11.99
N ASN A 184 26.29 40.16 -10.95
CA ASN A 184 27.30 39.88 -9.93
C ASN A 184 27.23 38.44 -9.39
N LYS A 185 28.25 38.03 -8.60
CA LYS A 185 28.34 36.67 -8.02
C LYS A 185 27.17 36.32 -7.08
N LYS A 186 26.64 37.28 -6.31
CA LYS A 186 25.51 37.04 -5.40
C LYS A 186 24.22 36.74 -6.18
N GLU A 187 23.97 37.49 -7.25
CA GLU A 187 22.87 37.25 -8.18
C GLU A 187 23.03 35.92 -8.92
N ALA A 188 24.26 35.51 -9.23
CA ALA A 188 24.52 34.20 -9.83
C ALA A 188 24.11 33.04 -8.92
N VAL A 189 24.44 33.10 -7.62
CA VAL A 189 24.03 32.08 -6.63
C VAL A 189 22.51 32.06 -6.48
N PHE A 190 21.88 33.23 -6.39
CA PHE A 190 20.43 33.32 -6.25
C PHE A 190 19.69 32.85 -7.51
N TYR A 191 20.22 33.17 -8.69
CA TYR A 191 19.72 32.67 -9.96
C TYR A 191 19.87 31.14 -10.05
N PHE A 192 21.01 30.59 -9.63
CA PHE A 192 21.22 29.16 -9.57
C PHE A 192 20.18 28.46 -8.68
N LEU A 193 19.97 28.96 -7.46
CA LEU A 193 18.95 28.43 -6.55
C LEU A 193 17.55 28.50 -7.18
N LYS A 194 17.17 29.65 -7.73
CA LYS A 194 15.91 29.83 -8.46
C LYS A 194 15.76 28.86 -9.63
N SER A 195 16.84 28.59 -10.35
CA SER A 195 16.86 27.68 -11.50
C SER A 195 16.64 26.22 -11.12
N ILE A 196 17.08 25.81 -9.93
CA ILE A 196 16.79 24.48 -9.39
C ILE A 196 15.29 24.40 -9.08
N PHE A 197 14.75 25.38 -8.36
CA PHE A 197 13.34 25.46 -7.97
C PHE A 197 12.42 26.08 -9.02
N ALA A 198 12.75 25.96 -10.32
CA ALA A 198 11.86 26.40 -11.39
C ALA A 198 10.62 25.48 -11.48
N SER A 199 9.47 26.01 -11.90
CA SER A 199 8.19 25.27 -11.91
C SER A 199 8.24 23.95 -12.69
N ASN A 200 8.92 23.92 -13.83
CA ASN A 200 9.08 22.72 -14.67
C ASN A 200 10.08 21.68 -14.10
N ARG A 201 10.85 22.06 -13.08
CA ARG A 201 11.82 21.20 -12.39
C ARG A 201 11.35 20.79 -10.99
N LEU A 202 10.37 21.52 -10.46
CA LEU A 202 9.84 21.33 -9.11
C LEU A 202 9.32 19.91 -8.87
N PRO A 203 8.62 19.25 -9.83
CA PRO A 203 8.18 17.88 -9.59
C PRO A 203 9.29 16.88 -9.31
N PHE A 204 10.43 16.99 -9.99
CA PHE A 204 11.59 16.14 -9.72
C PHE A 204 12.11 16.30 -8.28
N LEU A 205 12.17 17.53 -7.77
CA LEU A 205 12.64 17.81 -6.41
C LEU A 205 11.66 17.26 -5.36
N VAL A 206 10.36 17.37 -5.63
CA VAL A 206 9.32 16.78 -4.77
C VAL A 206 9.44 15.26 -4.76
N ALA A 207 9.65 14.61 -5.90
CA ALA A 207 9.86 13.17 -5.97
C ALA A 207 11.10 12.74 -5.17
N TRP A 208 12.21 13.48 -5.25
CA TRP A 208 13.38 13.21 -4.42
C TRP A 208 13.12 13.37 -2.92
N ALA A 209 12.43 14.42 -2.51
CA ALA A 209 12.07 14.61 -1.12
C ALA A 209 11.18 13.47 -0.59
N ILE A 210 10.17 13.07 -1.36
CA ILE A 210 9.28 11.95 -1.05
C ILE A 210 10.08 10.63 -0.96
N PHE A 211 10.99 10.39 -1.92
CA PHE A 211 11.86 9.21 -1.92
C PHE A 211 12.74 9.14 -0.68
N ILE A 212 13.39 10.26 -0.31
CA ILE A 212 14.22 10.36 0.90
C ILE A 212 13.39 10.12 2.15
N ILE A 213 12.22 10.77 2.26
CA ILE A 213 11.31 10.62 3.40
C ILE A 213 10.88 9.15 3.54
N ALA A 214 10.50 8.49 2.45
CA ALA A 214 10.09 7.09 2.44
C ALA A 214 11.22 6.10 2.79
N ASN A 215 12.48 6.53 2.64
CA ASN A 215 13.65 5.73 3.02
C ASN A 215 14.13 6.00 4.45
N ILE A 216 13.69 7.09 5.09
CA ILE A 216 14.08 7.47 6.45
C ILE A 216 13.02 7.10 7.47
N PHE A 217 11.75 7.25 7.10
CA PHE A 217 10.62 7.10 8.01
C PHE A 217 9.69 5.99 7.58
N VAL A 218 9.09 5.34 8.56
CA VAL A 218 8.07 4.30 8.42
C VAL A 218 6.75 4.89 8.85
N PHE A 219 5.76 4.90 7.95
CA PHE A 219 4.47 5.56 8.20
C PHE A 219 3.35 4.61 8.61
N ALA A 220 3.60 3.31 8.60
CA ALA A 220 2.62 2.29 8.95
C ALA A 220 3.27 1.19 9.80
N ARG A 221 2.43 0.33 10.39
CA ARG A 221 2.88 -0.88 11.09
C ARG A 221 3.83 -1.71 10.22
N ASP A 222 3.50 -1.84 8.95
CA ASP A 222 4.28 -2.63 8.00
C ASP A 222 5.21 -1.76 7.13
N PRO A 223 6.54 -1.99 7.16
CA PRO A 223 7.53 -1.42 6.22
C PRO A 223 7.10 -1.31 4.78
N ALA A 224 6.55 -2.40 4.25
CA ALA A 224 6.30 -2.52 2.84
C ALA A 224 5.31 -1.46 2.39
N THR A 225 4.43 -0.98 3.27
CA THR A 225 3.41 0.06 3.00
C THR A 225 3.99 1.36 2.44
N ASN A 226 5.27 1.66 2.71
CA ASN A 226 5.97 2.79 2.11
C ASN A 226 6.05 2.72 0.58
N HIS A 227 5.75 1.56 -0.03
CA HIS A 227 5.66 1.43 -1.49
C HIS A 227 4.75 2.46 -2.14
N LYS A 228 3.70 2.94 -1.44
CA LYS A 228 2.83 4.02 -1.92
C LYS A 228 3.62 5.28 -2.30
N PHE A 229 4.65 5.61 -1.51
CA PHE A 229 5.50 6.77 -1.76
C PHE A 229 6.36 6.58 -3.00
N ILE A 230 6.99 5.41 -3.09
CA ILE A 230 7.89 5.07 -4.17
C ILE A 230 7.16 4.95 -5.51
N ASN A 231 5.93 4.40 -5.52
CA ASN A 231 5.11 4.34 -6.73
C ASN A 231 4.82 5.76 -7.28
N LEU A 232 4.55 6.74 -6.43
CA LEU A 232 4.40 8.13 -6.86
C LEU A 232 5.72 8.70 -7.41
N VAL A 233 6.85 8.38 -6.78
CA VAL A 233 8.18 8.78 -7.23
C VAL A 233 8.49 8.21 -8.61
N ILE A 234 8.22 6.93 -8.85
CA ILE A 234 8.42 6.25 -10.13
C ILE A 234 7.63 6.95 -11.23
N ILE A 235 6.36 7.30 -11.00
CA ILE A 235 5.54 8.04 -11.96
C ILE A 235 6.21 9.36 -12.33
N ILE A 236 6.62 10.16 -11.34
CA ILE A 236 7.23 11.46 -11.59
C ILE A 236 8.58 11.32 -12.31
N TRP A 237 9.45 10.42 -11.84
CA TRP A 237 10.76 10.17 -12.47
C TRP A 237 10.63 9.66 -13.91
N SER A 238 9.60 8.87 -14.22
CA SER A 238 9.32 8.42 -15.58
C SER A 238 9.07 9.59 -16.54
N VAL A 239 8.39 10.65 -16.09
CA VAL A 239 8.17 11.87 -16.90
C VAL A 239 9.51 12.56 -17.23
N TYR A 240 10.42 12.67 -16.27
CA TYR A 240 11.73 13.29 -16.50
C TYR A 240 12.64 12.39 -17.35
N ALA A 241 12.61 11.08 -17.12
CA ALA A 241 13.34 10.12 -17.94
C ALA A 241 12.88 10.19 -19.40
N ALA A 242 11.57 10.26 -19.64
CA ALA A 242 11.00 10.46 -20.98
C ALA A 242 11.52 11.76 -21.63
N ALA A 243 11.59 12.88 -20.90
CA ALA A 243 12.15 14.12 -21.43
C ALA A 243 13.60 13.95 -21.91
N PHE A 244 14.43 13.20 -21.17
CA PHE A 244 15.81 12.87 -21.59
C PHE A 244 15.85 11.98 -22.82
N ILE A 245 15.06 10.92 -22.83
CA ILE A 245 14.98 9.97 -23.95
C ILE A 245 14.54 10.69 -25.23
N VAL A 246 13.51 11.55 -25.17
CA VAL A 246 13.06 12.35 -26.33
C VAL A 246 14.18 13.23 -26.88
N LYS A 247 15.08 13.72 -26.03
CA LYS A 247 16.27 14.46 -26.49
C LYS A 247 17.27 13.52 -27.17
N LEU A 248 17.49 12.32 -26.64
CA LEU A 248 18.38 11.33 -27.24
C LEU A 248 17.88 10.83 -28.60
N LEU A 249 16.56 10.71 -28.77
CA LEU A 249 15.93 10.34 -30.04
C LEU A 249 16.15 11.36 -31.16
N LYS A 250 16.68 12.56 -30.85
CA LYS A 250 17.00 13.58 -31.85
C LYS A 250 18.46 13.46 -32.28
N GLY A 251 18.67 13.15 -33.56
CA GLY A 251 19.99 13.17 -34.19
C GLY A 251 20.83 11.92 -33.93
N LYS A 252 22.13 12.11 -33.71
CA LYS A 252 23.13 11.02 -33.70
C LYS A 252 23.01 10.05 -32.51
N THR A 253 22.30 10.43 -31.46
CA THR A 253 22.11 9.61 -30.24
C THR A 253 20.87 8.70 -30.29
N MET A 254 20.16 8.66 -31.44
CA MET A 254 18.88 7.95 -31.56
C MET A 254 18.96 6.48 -31.18
N VAL A 255 20.01 5.77 -31.61
CA VAL A 255 20.22 4.34 -31.30
C VAL A 255 20.24 4.11 -29.78
N PHE A 256 20.93 4.97 -29.03
CA PHE A 256 20.98 4.88 -27.58
C PHE A 256 19.63 5.20 -26.94
N GLY A 257 18.89 6.17 -27.48
CA GLY A 257 17.53 6.48 -27.05
C GLY A 257 16.58 5.29 -27.23
N VAL A 258 16.63 4.60 -28.38
CA VAL A 258 15.83 3.40 -28.65
C VAL A 258 16.21 2.26 -27.72
N LEU A 259 17.50 2.03 -27.50
CA LEU A 259 17.97 1.00 -26.56
C LEU A 259 17.48 1.24 -25.13
N LEU A 260 17.53 2.50 -24.66
CA LEU A 260 17.01 2.86 -23.34
C LEU A 260 15.49 2.64 -23.23
N ILE A 261 14.73 2.91 -24.29
CA ILE A 261 13.29 2.61 -24.31
C ILE A 261 13.08 1.11 -24.12
N LEU A 262 13.78 0.27 -24.88
CA LEU A 262 13.66 -1.18 -24.78
C LEU A 262 14.01 -1.68 -23.37
N ILE A 263 15.13 -1.23 -22.80
CA ILE A 263 15.56 -1.64 -21.45
C ILE A 263 14.57 -1.20 -20.37
N LEU A 264 14.11 0.06 -20.41
CA LEU A 264 13.20 0.59 -19.39
C LEU A 264 11.77 0.03 -19.49
N THR A 265 11.36 -0.42 -20.68
CA THR A 265 10.02 -1.00 -20.88
C THR A 265 9.98 -2.50 -20.69
N ALA A 266 11.11 -3.21 -20.90
CA ALA A 266 11.18 -4.66 -20.75
C ALA A 266 10.78 -5.13 -19.33
N GLY A 267 11.24 -4.43 -18.28
CA GLY A 267 10.86 -4.71 -16.89
C GLY A 267 9.35 -4.61 -16.66
N GLY A 268 8.72 -3.55 -17.19
CA GLY A 268 7.28 -3.33 -17.06
C GLY A 268 6.41 -4.37 -17.79
N PHE A 269 6.97 -5.10 -18.77
CA PHE A 269 6.25 -6.22 -19.40
C PHE A 269 6.07 -7.39 -18.44
N PHE A 270 7.07 -7.68 -17.60
CA PHE A 270 6.96 -8.72 -16.58
C PHE A 270 5.93 -8.34 -15.49
N ASP A 271 5.74 -7.05 -15.21
CA ASP A 271 4.71 -6.55 -14.30
C ASP A 271 3.27 -6.75 -14.80
N LEU A 272 3.07 -7.21 -16.05
CA LEU A 272 1.74 -7.57 -16.58
C LEU A 272 1.29 -8.98 -16.17
N TRP A 273 2.18 -9.83 -15.65
CA TRP A 273 1.84 -11.20 -15.26
C TRP A 273 0.71 -11.29 -14.23
N PRO A 274 0.62 -10.44 -13.20
CA PRO A 274 -0.54 -10.39 -12.30
C PRO A 274 -1.86 -10.18 -13.05
N ILE A 275 -1.88 -9.33 -14.09
CA ILE A 275 -3.08 -9.10 -14.91
C ILE A 275 -3.44 -10.35 -15.70
N VAL A 276 -2.45 -10.98 -16.34
CA VAL A 276 -2.64 -12.23 -17.09
C VAL A 276 -3.15 -13.36 -16.18
N ASN A 277 -2.71 -13.38 -14.92
CA ASN A 277 -3.08 -14.39 -13.95
C ASN A 277 -4.34 -14.04 -13.14
N ALA A 278 -4.87 -12.81 -13.24
CA ALA A 278 -5.97 -12.33 -12.41
C ALA A 278 -7.22 -13.22 -12.49
N ASN A 279 -7.48 -13.81 -13.66
CA ASN A 279 -8.65 -14.65 -13.90
C ASN A 279 -8.42 -16.15 -13.64
N LYS A 280 -7.23 -16.55 -13.17
CA LYS A 280 -6.92 -17.98 -12.92
C LYS A 280 -7.48 -18.50 -11.61
N HIS A 281 -7.76 -17.61 -10.66
CA HIS A 281 -8.38 -17.94 -9.38
C HIS A 281 -9.77 -17.31 -9.33
N THR A 282 -10.77 -18.04 -9.82
CA THR A 282 -12.17 -17.62 -9.76
C THR A 282 -12.85 -18.18 -8.51
N TRP A 283 -13.63 -17.34 -7.85
CA TRP A 283 -14.48 -17.74 -6.73
C TRP A 283 -15.87 -18.05 -7.25
N LYS A 284 -16.48 -19.12 -6.73
CA LYS A 284 -17.84 -19.47 -7.09
C LYS A 284 -18.80 -18.47 -6.44
N ASP A 285 -19.67 -17.87 -7.23
CA ASP A 285 -20.80 -17.09 -6.71
C ASP A 285 -21.74 -17.99 -5.89
N ILE A 286 -22.60 -17.38 -5.07
CA ILE A 286 -23.53 -18.08 -4.17
C ILE A 286 -24.27 -19.22 -4.88
N PRO A 287 -24.91 -19.05 -6.05
CA PRO A 287 -25.67 -20.12 -6.70
C PRO A 287 -24.82 -21.32 -7.14
N ALA A 288 -23.51 -21.15 -7.25
CA ALA A 288 -22.56 -22.19 -7.66
C ALA A 288 -21.83 -22.84 -6.47
N SER A 289 -22.15 -22.46 -5.23
CA SER A 289 -21.60 -23.04 -4.01
C SER A 289 -22.71 -23.53 -3.09
N ASP A 290 -22.81 -24.84 -2.94
CA ASP A 290 -23.66 -25.52 -1.96
C ASP A 290 -23.46 -24.99 -0.54
N THR A 291 -22.21 -24.81 -0.11
CA THR A 291 -21.87 -24.18 1.17
C THR A 291 -22.44 -22.76 1.30
N ALA A 292 -22.29 -21.92 0.27
CA ALA A 292 -22.82 -20.55 0.30
C ALA A 292 -24.36 -20.53 0.31
N ILE A 293 -25.01 -21.43 -0.44
CA ILE A 293 -26.47 -21.60 -0.42
C ILE A 293 -26.94 -21.99 0.97
N TRP A 294 -26.29 -22.96 1.60
CA TRP A 294 -26.64 -23.40 2.95
C TRP A 294 -26.50 -22.25 3.96
N ILE A 295 -25.37 -21.53 3.95
CA ILE A 295 -25.15 -20.39 4.84
C ILE A 295 -26.24 -19.34 4.63
N LYS A 296 -26.55 -19.03 3.35
CA LYS A 296 -27.56 -18.01 3.02
C LYS A 296 -28.94 -18.36 3.58
N ASN A 297 -29.33 -19.63 3.53
CA ASN A 297 -30.68 -20.09 3.86
C ASN A 297 -30.86 -20.45 5.34
N ASN A 298 -29.78 -20.83 6.04
CA ASN A 298 -29.86 -21.38 7.40
C ASN A 298 -29.30 -20.46 8.50
N THR A 299 -28.71 -19.32 8.13
CA THR A 299 -28.12 -18.39 9.10
C THR A 299 -28.68 -16.99 8.96
N ALA A 300 -28.74 -16.26 10.07
CA ALA A 300 -29.15 -14.86 10.06
C ALA A 300 -28.07 -13.97 9.40
N PRO A 301 -28.43 -12.84 8.79
CA PRO A 301 -27.47 -11.92 8.17
C PRO A 301 -26.37 -11.42 9.11
N GLU A 302 -26.68 -11.26 10.40
CA GLU A 302 -25.80 -10.78 11.44
C GLU A 302 -24.96 -11.86 12.13
N SER A 303 -25.18 -13.13 11.78
CA SER A 303 -24.49 -14.25 12.41
C SER A 303 -22.97 -14.15 12.27
N VAL A 304 -22.26 -14.52 13.33
CA VAL A 304 -20.79 -14.48 13.40
C VAL A 304 -20.20 -15.88 13.27
N PHE A 305 -19.33 -16.04 12.28
CA PHE A 305 -18.61 -17.28 12.04
C PHE A 305 -17.19 -17.21 12.62
N LEU A 306 -16.80 -18.23 13.38
CA LEU A 306 -15.41 -18.55 13.64
C LEU A 306 -14.83 -19.25 12.41
N ASN A 307 -13.78 -18.67 11.84
CA ASN A 307 -13.28 -19.04 10.54
C ASN A 307 -11.94 -19.77 10.62
N ILE A 308 -11.96 -21.06 10.29
CA ILE A 308 -10.79 -21.94 10.23
C ILE A 308 -10.63 -22.42 8.79
N THR A 309 -10.69 -21.48 7.86
CA THR A 309 -10.46 -21.71 6.42
C THR A 309 -9.41 -20.73 5.91
N SER A 310 -9.03 -20.86 4.64
CA SER A 310 -8.25 -19.83 3.94
C SER A 310 -8.93 -18.45 3.97
N ASP A 311 -8.14 -17.39 3.73
CA ASP A 311 -8.54 -15.97 3.72
C ASP A 311 -9.83 -15.67 2.95
N PHE A 312 -10.06 -16.36 1.84
CA PHE A 312 -11.28 -16.23 1.05
C PHE A 312 -12.16 -17.48 1.21
N ASN A 313 -13.44 -17.29 1.54
CA ASN A 313 -14.37 -18.39 1.84
C ASN A 313 -15.84 -18.05 1.50
N PRO A 314 -16.73 -19.06 1.46
CA PRO A 314 -18.15 -18.88 1.15
C PRO A 314 -18.89 -17.94 2.10
N VAL A 315 -18.51 -17.87 3.39
CA VAL A 315 -19.16 -16.99 4.37
C VAL A 315 -19.07 -15.53 3.91
N MET A 316 -17.91 -15.09 3.43
CA MET A 316 -17.75 -13.71 2.93
C MET A 316 -18.65 -13.40 1.73
N SER A 317 -18.81 -14.35 0.81
CA SER A 317 -19.69 -14.17 -0.36
C SER A 317 -21.16 -13.96 0.02
N THR A 318 -21.57 -14.46 1.19
CA THR A 318 -22.94 -14.35 1.70
C THR A 318 -23.18 -13.15 2.62
N GLY A 319 -22.16 -12.32 2.88
CA GLY A 319 -22.25 -11.12 3.71
C GLY A 319 -22.32 -11.36 5.23
N ARG A 320 -22.08 -12.59 5.70
CA ARG A 320 -22.02 -12.92 7.14
C ARG A 320 -20.72 -12.41 7.76
N ARG A 321 -20.73 -12.22 9.08
CA ARG A 321 -19.58 -11.66 9.80
C ARG A 321 -18.57 -12.77 10.10
N LEU A 322 -17.28 -12.44 9.97
CA LEU A 322 -16.20 -13.32 10.41
C LEU A 322 -15.59 -12.78 11.71
N TYR A 323 -15.38 -13.67 12.67
CA TYR A 323 -14.54 -13.35 13.82
C TYR A 323 -13.09 -13.12 13.40
N PHE A 324 -12.59 -13.96 12.49
CA PHE A 324 -11.25 -13.84 11.92
C PHE A 324 -11.29 -13.96 10.39
N GLY A 325 -10.70 -13.00 9.70
CA GLY A 325 -10.66 -12.95 8.24
C GLY A 325 -9.38 -12.24 7.78
N PRO A 326 -9.23 -11.97 6.48
CA PRO A 326 -7.97 -11.48 5.90
C PRO A 326 -7.34 -10.35 6.72
N GLU A 327 -6.23 -10.65 7.39
CA GLU A 327 -5.63 -9.74 8.37
C GLU A 327 -5.26 -8.40 7.74
N TYR A 328 -4.73 -8.46 6.51
CA TYR A 328 -4.20 -7.31 5.78
C TYR A 328 -5.21 -6.16 5.64
N ILE A 329 -6.49 -6.48 5.46
CA ILE A 329 -7.54 -5.45 5.35
C ILE A 329 -7.99 -5.02 6.75
N ASN A 330 -8.19 -5.98 7.64
CA ASN A 330 -8.80 -5.74 8.95
C ASN A 330 -7.91 -4.88 9.87
N TRP A 331 -6.58 -5.05 9.86
CA TRP A 331 -5.72 -4.19 10.66
C TRP A 331 -5.80 -2.72 10.21
N SER A 332 -5.94 -2.48 8.90
CA SER A 332 -6.02 -1.13 8.35
C SER A 332 -7.31 -0.39 8.71
N LEU A 333 -8.35 -1.13 9.12
CA LEU A 333 -9.62 -0.61 9.61
C LEU A 333 -9.64 -0.41 11.15
N GLY A 334 -8.52 -0.66 11.84
CA GLY A 334 -8.41 -0.47 13.29
C GLY A 334 -8.88 -1.67 14.12
N TYR A 335 -9.15 -2.84 13.51
CA TYR A 335 -9.42 -4.05 14.28
C TYR A 335 -8.14 -4.54 14.98
N ASN A 336 -8.28 -5.04 16.22
CA ASN A 336 -7.17 -5.67 16.93
C ASN A 336 -6.91 -7.09 16.38
N THR A 337 -6.22 -7.14 15.24
CA THR A 337 -5.90 -8.41 14.54
C THR A 337 -4.90 -9.26 15.29
N LEU A 338 -3.96 -8.66 16.04
CA LEU A 338 -2.93 -9.39 16.78
C LEU A 338 -3.51 -10.22 17.93
N ARG A 339 -4.40 -9.62 18.71
CA ARG A 339 -5.08 -10.34 19.78
C ARG A 339 -5.88 -11.50 19.20
N ARG A 340 -6.65 -11.24 18.14
CA ARG A 340 -7.46 -12.29 17.50
C ARG A 340 -6.59 -13.37 16.86
N LEU A 341 -5.45 -13.02 16.27
CA LEU A 341 -4.48 -13.99 15.74
C LEU A 341 -3.97 -14.91 16.86
N ALA A 342 -3.56 -14.35 18.00
CA ALA A 342 -3.12 -15.14 19.15
C ALA A 342 -4.24 -16.04 19.70
N GLU A 343 -5.47 -15.51 19.83
CA GLU A 343 -6.65 -16.29 20.24
C GLU A 343 -6.93 -17.43 19.24
N MET A 344 -6.90 -17.14 17.93
CA MET A 344 -7.11 -18.15 16.88
C MET A 344 -6.05 -19.25 16.89
N GLN A 345 -4.76 -18.90 17.08
CA GLN A 345 -3.67 -19.88 17.13
C GLN A 345 -3.84 -20.89 18.25
N VAL A 346 -4.37 -20.47 19.40
CA VAL A 346 -4.67 -21.37 20.54
C VAL A 346 -5.88 -22.25 20.22
N ILE A 347 -6.95 -21.67 19.67
CA ILE A 347 -8.19 -22.39 19.32
C ILE A 347 -7.93 -23.46 18.25
N ILE A 348 -7.20 -23.11 17.19
CA ILE A 348 -6.90 -24.02 16.07
C ILE A 348 -6.15 -25.28 16.53
N SER A 349 -5.27 -25.14 17.53
CA SER A 349 -4.51 -26.25 18.10
C SER A 349 -5.24 -26.99 19.23
N GLY A 350 -6.54 -26.78 19.41
CA GLY A 350 -7.32 -27.44 20.48
C GLY A 350 -6.91 -27.03 21.90
N GLY A 351 -6.37 -25.82 22.07
CA GLY A 351 -5.76 -25.37 23.32
C GLY A 351 -6.73 -24.84 24.38
N LEU A 352 -8.04 -24.80 24.09
CA LEU A 352 -9.08 -24.38 25.05
C LEU A 352 -9.89 -25.58 25.50
N ASP A 353 -10.14 -25.69 26.80
CA ASP A 353 -11.13 -26.65 27.30
C ASP A 353 -12.57 -26.23 26.94
N GLN A 354 -13.54 -27.07 27.30
CA GLN A 354 -14.94 -26.83 26.95
C GLN A 354 -15.51 -25.55 27.59
N ASP A 355 -15.17 -25.26 28.84
CA ASP A 355 -15.68 -24.08 29.57
C ASP A 355 -15.05 -22.79 29.04
N GLU A 356 -13.75 -22.84 28.73
CA GLU A 356 -13.01 -21.76 28.08
C GLU A 356 -13.54 -21.49 26.67
N MET A 357 -13.81 -22.53 25.90
CA MET A 357 -14.39 -22.43 24.55
C MET A 357 -15.81 -21.85 24.61
N CYS A 358 -16.65 -22.32 25.54
CA CYS A 358 -17.98 -21.76 25.74
C CYS A 358 -17.92 -20.27 26.11
N SER A 359 -17.04 -19.92 27.06
CA SER A 359 -16.81 -18.53 27.48
C SER A 359 -16.36 -17.65 26.30
N PHE A 360 -15.50 -18.17 25.43
CA PHE A 360 -15.07 -17.49 24.22
C PHE A 360 -16.22 -17.27 23.23
N VAL A 361 -17.01 -18.31 22.96
CA VAL A 361 -18.17 -18.26 22.05
C VAL A 361 -19.17 -17.21 22.52
N GLN A 362 -19.53 -17.23 23.80
CA GLN A 362 -20.51 -16.29 24.37
C GLN A 362 -19.99 -14.85 24.35
N ARG A 363 -18.74 -14.63 24.77
CA ARG A 363 -18.11 -13.30 24.82
C ARG A 363 -18.03 -12.66 23.43
N ASN A 364 -17.71 -13.43 22.41
CA ASN A 364 -17.53 -12.95 21.05
C ASN A 364 -18.78 -13.11 20.18
N LYS A 365 -19.87 -13.66 20.73
CA LYS A 365 -21.15 -13.92 20.05
C LYS A 365 -20.97 -14.75 18.78
N ILE A 366 -20.19 -15.83 18.88
CA ILE A 366 -19.97 -16.76 17.77
C ILE A 366 -21.21 -17.64 17.64
N ASP A 367 -21.76 -17.74 16.44
CA ASP A 367 -22.93 -18.58 16.15
C ASP A 367 -22.53 -19.91 15.48
N TYR A 368 -21.49 -19.87 14.63
CA TYR A 368 -21.08 -21.03 13.83
C TYR A 368 -19.57 -21.14 13.74
N VAL A 369 -19.06 -22.36 13.56
CA VAL A 369 -17.65 -22.62 13.20
C VAL A 369 -17.63 -23.14 11.77
N ILE A 370 -16.80 -22.57 10.91
CA ILE A 370 -16.53 -23.09 9.56
C ILE A 370 -15.09 -23.55 9.45
N MET A 371 -14.88 -24.73 8.86
CA MET A 371 -13.55 -25.28 8.59
C MET A 371 -13.48 -25.98 7.25
N THR A 372 -12.25 -26.20 6.78
CA THR A 372 -11.96 -26.99 5.57
C THR A 372 -11.19 -28.26 5.90
N SER A 373 -11.37 -29.31 5.09
CA SER A 373 -10.64 -30.59 5.24
C SER A 373 -9.13 -30.49 4.96
N ALA A 374 -8.66 -29.34 4.45
CA ALA A 374 -7.26 -29.01 4.18
C ALA A 374 -7.10 -27.48 4.12
N PRO A 375 -5.88 -26.92 4.33
CA PRO A 375 -4.63 -27.60 4.70
C PRO A 375 -4.57 -28.01 6.17
N ASP A 376 -3.68 -28.94 6.52
CA ASP A 376 -3.45 -29.40 7.92
C ASP A 376 -2.86 -28.30 8.83
N THR A 377 -2.33 -27.23 8.23
CA THR A 377 -1.73 -26.10 8.93
C THR A 377 -2.43 -24.79 8.57
N TYR A 378 -2.78 -24.00 9.58
CA TYR A 378 -3.30 -22.65 9.40
C TYR A 378 -2.71 -21.71 10.47
N LEU A 379 -2.34 -20.49 10.08
CA LEU A 379 -1.70 -19.50 10.96
C LEU A 379 -0.45 -20.05 11.68
N GLU A 380 0.36 -20.82 10.95
CA GLU A 380 1.60 -21.47 11.43
C GLU A 380 1.38 -22.53 12.53
N ARG A 381 0.13 -23.01 12.69
CA ARG A 381 -0.25 -24.04 13.65
C ARG A 381 -0.91 -25.21 12.95
N ASN A 382 -0.75 -26.41 13.50
CA ASN A 382 -1.51 -27.59 13.07
C ASN A 382 -2.97 -27.41 13.51
N ILE A 383 -3.90 -27.78 12.64
CA ILE A 383 -5.34 -27.78 12.93
C ILE A 383 -5.69 -29.09 13.64
N ASP A 384 -6.22 -28.99 14.85
CA ASP A 384 -6.73 -30.15 15.59
C ASP A 384 -8.18 -30.46 15.17
N TYR A 385 -8.32 -31.19 14.06
CA TYR A 385 -9.63 -31.58 13.55
C TYR A 385 -10.43 -32.48 14.49
N GLU A 386 -9.77 -33.26 15.36
CA GLU A 386 -10.45 -34.14 16.31
C GLU A 386 -11.07 -33.33 17.44
N TYR A 387 -10.36 -32.33 17.95
CA TYR A 387 -10.90 -31.37 18.89
C TYR A 387 -12.22 -30.80 18.40
N PHE A 388 -12.26 -30.22 17.19
CA PHE A 388 -13.50 -29.62 16.70
C PHE A 388 -14.63 -30.63 16.47
N ARG A 389 -14.33 -31.85 15.99
CA ARG A 389 -15.34 -32.91 15.81
C ARG A 389 -15.93 -33.39 17.13
N ASN A 390 -15.17 -33.34 18.21
CA ASN A 390 -15.61 -33.77 19.54
C ASN A 390 -16.28 -32.64 20.33
N THR A 391 -15.91 -31.38 20.07
CA THR A 391 -16.41 -30.21 20.80
C THR A 391 -17.69 -29.61 20.20
N PHE A 392 -17.89 -29.72 18.88
CA PHE A 392 -19.01 -29.06 18.19
C PHE A 392 -19.89 -30.02 17.39
N ASP A 393 -21.19 -29.74 17.33
CA ASP A 393 -22.14 -30.52 16.54
C ASP A 393 -22.09 -30.11 15.06
N LEU A 394 -21.93 -31.09 14.18
CA LEU A 394 -21.90 -30.86 12.74
C LEU A 394 -23.30 -30.52 12.21
N LEU A 395 -23.45 -29.36 11.57
CA LEU A 395 -24.70 -28.92 10.95
C LEU A 395 -24.72 -29.13 9.43
N PHE A 396 -23.56 -29.05 8.78
CA PHE A 396 -23.45 -29.18 7.33
C PHE A 396 -22.07 -29.69 6.90
N SER A 397 -22.07 -30.55 5.90
CA SER A 397 -20.90 -30.90 5.10
C SER A 397 -21.27 -30.78 3.63
N ASN A 398 -20.38 -30.19 2.83
CA ASN A 398 -20.63 -30.00 1.41
C ASN A 398 -20.43 -31.34 0.64
N GLU A 399 -20.91 -31.42 -0.60
CA GLU A 399 -20.99 -32.71 -1.33
C GLU A 399 -19.64 -33.43 -1.49
N ILE A 400 -18.56 -32.65 -1.59
CA ILE A 400 -17.18 -33.15 -1.76
C ILE A 400 -16.43 -33.33 -0.44
N GLY A 401 -17.07 -33.08 0.72
CA GLY A 401 -16.46 -33.23 2.05
C GLY A 401 -15.30 -32.27 2.32
N TYR A 402 -15.26 -31.12 1.64
CA TYR A 402 -14.22 -30.11 1.80
C TYR A 402 -14.58 -29.05 2.84
N TYR A 403 -15.84 -28.61 2.93
CA TYR A 403 -16.31 -27.61 3.89
C TYR A 403 -17.20 -28.27 4.96
N PHE A 404 -17.00 -27.86 6.20
CA PHE A 404 -17.82 -28.28 7.34
C PHE A 404 -18.27 -27.06 8.13
N ILE A 405 -19.54 -27.05 8.54
CA ILE A 405 -20.10 -26.02 9.42
C ILE A 405 -20.67 -26.69 10.66
N TYR A 406 -20.29 -26.16 11.82
CA TYR A 406 -20.69 -26.64 13.13
C TYR A 406 -21.49 -25.58 13.90
N ASP A 407 -22.33 -26.02 14.83
CA ASP A 407 -22.95 -25.14 15.81
C ASP A 407 -21.92 -24.72 16.86
N ALA A 408 -21.70 -23.42 17.03
CA ALA A 408 -20.74 -22.94 18.02
C ALA A 408 -21.26 -23.06 19.47
N LYS A 409 -22.57 -23.29 19.67
CA LYS A 409 -23.20 -23.33 21.01
C LYS A 409 -23.16 -24.72 21.66
N SER A 410 -22.82 -25.78 20.93
CA SER A 410 -22.64 -27.14 21.46
C SER A 410 -21.82 -27.21 22.76
N PRO A 411 -20.62 -26.58 22.87
CA PRO A 411 -19.84 -26.63 24.10
C PRO A 411 -20.52 -25.98 25.31
N CYS A 412 -21.49 -25.08 25.10
CA CYS A 412 -22.23 -24.39 26.16
C CYS A 412 -23.49 -25.11 26.64
N SER A 413 -23.80 -26.30 26.09
CA SER A 413 -25.07 -26.99 26.32
C SER A 413 -25.02 -28.05 27.42
N ILE A 414 -24.01 -28.01 28.30
CA ILE A 414 -23.87 -28.91 29.46
C ILE A 414 -24.55 -28.32 30.70
#